data_AF-A0A136N8S0-F1
#
_entry.id   AF-A0A136N8S0-F1
#
_cell.length_a   1.000
_cell.length_b   1.000
_cell.length_c   1.000
_cell.angle_alpha   90.00
_cell.angle_beta   90.00
_cell.angle_gamma   90.00
#
_symmetry.space_group_name_H-M   'P 1'
#
loop_
_entity.id
_entity.type
_entity.pdbx_description
1 polymer ?
#
loop_
_entity_poly.entity_id
_entity_poly.type
_entity_poly.pdbx_seq_one_letter_code
_entity_poly.pdbx_strand_id
1 'polypeptide(L)' 'QVGTSMILYLAKYFSVHKPLYNIVFILFSGEEAGLKGSEYFTTNPIFDIKKIKTLINIDIMGDAQNGITVVNGEVYKKCF' A
#
# COMPACT_ATOMS: atom_id res chain seq x y z
N GLN A 1 7.41 6.31 11.69
CA GLN A 1 6.22 7.04 12.18
C GLN A 1 5.65 8.05 11.16
N VAL A 2 6.45 8.57 10.22
CA VAL A 2 6.01 9.52 9.18
C VAL A 2 5.00 8.90 8.18
N GLY A 3 5.19 7.63 7.80
CA GLY A 3 4.30 6.93 6.85
C GLY A 3 2.84 6.81 7.33
N THR A 4 2.62 6.50 8.61
CA THR A 4 1.25 6.37 9.18
C THR A 4 0.51 7.70 9.17
N SER A 5 1.18 8.80 9.53
CA SER A 5 0.59 10.15 9.50
C SER A 5 0.17 10.56 8.09
N MET A 6 0.97 10.20 7.07
CA MET A 6 0.62 10.48 5.68
C MET A 6 -0.61 9.68 5.23
N ILE A 7 -0.69 8.39 5.58
CA ILE A 7 -1.85 7.55 5.27
C ILE A 7 -3.12 8.13 5.92
N LEU A 8 -3.04 8.57 7.18
CA LEU A 8 -4.17 9.21 7.87
C LEU A 8 -4.57 10.53 7.22
N TYR A 9 -3.61 11.34 6.76
CA TYR A 9 -3.90 12.56 6.02
C TYR A 9 -4.64 12.28 4.70
N LEU A 10 -4.18 11.29 3.93
CA LEU A 10 -4.83 10.89 2.69
C LEU A 10 -6.24 10.34 2.95
N ALA A 11 -6.42 9.51 3.98
CA ALA A 11 -7.73 9.00 4.37
C ALA A 11 -8.71 10.14 4.72
N LYS A 12 -8.23 11.16 5.43
CA LYS A 12 -9.03 12.36 5.73
C LYS A 12 -9.35 13.17 4.48
N TYR A 13 -8.43 13.28 3.53
CA TYR A 13 -8.65 14.02 2.29
C TYR A 13 -9.72 13.34 1.41
N PHE A 14 -9.61 12.02 1.21
CA PHE A 14 -10.51 11.24 0.36
C PHE A 14 -11.88 10.93 1.00
N SER A 15 -12.03 11.12 2.32
CA SER A 15 -13.36 11.06 2.95
C SER A 15 -14.26 12.21 2.50
N VAL A 16 -13.67 13.37 2.16
CA VAL A 16 -14.35 14.54 1.60
C VAL A 16 -14.34 14.48 0.07
N HIS A 17 -13.20 14.17 -0.54
CA HIS A 17 -13.02 14.12 -1.99
C HIS A 17 -13.19 12.69 -2.49
N LYS A 18 -14.44 12.27 -2.72
CA LYS A 18 -14.72 10.88 -3.07
C LYS A 18 -14.15 10.52 -4.47
N PRO A 19 -13.24 9.55 -4.55
CA PRO A 19 -12.73 9.03 -5.82
C PRO A 19 -13.80 8.23 -6.58
N LEU A 20 -13.60 8.04 -7.88
CA LEU A 20 -14.44 7.16 -8.72
C LEU A 20 -14.33 5.68 -8.35
N TYR A 21 -13.22 5.29 -7.70
CA TYR A 21 -12.93 3.92 -7.29
C TYR A 21 -12.85 3.84 -5.77
N ASN A 22 -13.25 2.71 -5.19
CA ASN A 22 -13.05 2.46 -3.77
C ASN A 22 -11.55 2.44 -3.44
N ILE A 23 -11.15 3.21 -2.43
CA ILE A 23 -9.79 3.21 -1.89
C ILE A 23 -9.79 2.44 -0.57
N VAL A 24 -8.82 1.54 -0.43
CA VAL A 24 -8.56 0.84 0.83
C VAL A 24 -7.18 1.26 1.32
N PHE A 25 -7.12 1.81 2.53
CA PHE A 25 -5.86 2.10 3.22
C PHE A 25 -5.53 0.93 4.13
N ILE A 26 -4.37 0.30 3.92
CA ILE A 26 -3.90 -0.84 4.71
C ILE A 26 -2.54 -0.49 5.30
N LEU A 27 -2.43 -0.64 6.62
CA LEU A 27 -1.17 -0.51 7.36
C LEU A 27 -0.72 -1.92 7.74
N PHE A 28 0.24 -2.46 7.01
CA PHE A 28 0.78 -3.78 7.32
C PHE A 28 1.69 -3.70 8.55
N SER A 29 1.59 -4.71 9.42
CA SER A 29 2.50 -4.92 10.55
C SER A 29 3.39 -6.14 10.28
N GLY A 30 4.47 -6.30 11.04
CA GLY A 30 5.37 -7.45 10.91
C GLY A 30 6.28 -7.41 9.69
N GLU A 31 6.58 -6.21 9.17
CA GLU A 31 7.58 -6.00 8.12
C GLU A 31 8.96 -6.52 8.56
N GLU A 32 9.40 -6.12 9.76
CA GLU A 32 10.65 -6.54 10.40
C GLU A 32 10.71 -8.06 10.71
N ALA A 33 9.58 -8.75 10.65
CA ALA A 33 9.47 -10.20 10.83
C ALA A 33 9.42 -10.98 9.50
N GLY A 34 9.71 -10.32 8.37
CA GLY A 34 9.74 -10.91 7.03
C GLY A 34 8.45 -10.74 6.24
N LEU A 35 7.85 -9.53 6.24
CA LEU A 35 6.68 -9.17 5.44
C LEU A 35 5.37 -9.94 5.75
N LYS A 36 5.30 -10.60 6.92
CA LYS A 36 4.20 -11.52 7.28
C LYS A 36 2.81 -10.92 7.19
N GLY A 37 2.65 -9.63 7.50
CA GLY A 37 1.35 -8.96 7.42
C GLY A 37 0.81 -8.89 5.98
N SER A 38 1.67 -8.57 5.02
CA SER A 38 1.29 -8.50 3.61
C SER A 38 1.09 -9.88 2.99
N GLU A 39 1.90 -10.87 3.40
CA GLU A 39 1.74 -12.27 2.99
C GLU A 39 0.43 -12.87 3.53
N TYR A 40 0.08 -12.57 4.78
CA TYR A 40 -1.19 -13.01 5.34
C TYR A 40 -2.38 -12.42 4.59
N PHE A 41 -2.34 -11.14 4.23
CA PHE A 41 -3.41 -10.51 3.46
C PHE A 41 -3.56 -11.10 2.06
N THR A 42 -2.47 -11.43 1.37
CA THR A 42 -2.56 -12.04 0.03
C THR A 42 -3.07 -13.48 0.07
N THR A 43 -2.75 -14.22 1.14
CA THR A 43 -3.20 -15.62 1.34
C THR A 43 -4.59 -15.72 1.96
N ASN A 44 -4.99 -14.75 2.78
CA ASN A 44 -6.28 -14.68 3.48
C ASN A 44 -6.94 -13.31 3.26
N PRO A 45 -7.40 -13.03 2.03
CA PRO A 45 -7.87 -11.71 1.68
C PRO A 45 -9.23 -11.40 2.30
N ILE A 46 -9.35 -10.24 2.95
CA ILE A 46 -10.61 -9.73 3.52
C ILE A 46 -11.60 -9.22 2.45
N PHE A 47 -11.14 -9.06 1.21
CA PHE A 47 -11.95 -8.76 0.03
C PHE A 47 -11.26 -9.30 -1.23
N ASP A 48 -12.02 -9.47 -2.31
CA ASP A 48 -11.50 -10.03 -3.56
C ASP A 48 -10.35 -9.19 -4.15
N ILE A 49 -9.11 -9.70 -4.03
CA ILE A 49 -7.90 -9.07 -4.53
C ILE A 49 -7.88 -8.92 -6.06
N LYS A 50 -8.68 -9.72 -6.80
CA LYS A 50 -8.77 -9.59 -8.27
C LYS A 50 -9.49 -8.30 -8.70
N LYS A 51 -10.18 -7.61 -7.78
CA LYS A 51 -10.82 -6.32 -8.02
C LYS A 51 -9.86 -5.13 -7.85
N ILE A 52 -8.65 -5.36 -7.35
CA ILE A 52 -7.64 -4.31 -7.18
C ILE A 52 -7.10 -3.94 -8.57
N LYS A 53 -7.43 -2.72 -9.03
CA LYS A 53 -6.91 -2.19 -10.31
C LYS A 53 -5.51 -1.59 -10.18
N THR A 54 -5.16 -1.09 -9.00
CA THR A 54 -3.89 -0.39 -8.76
C THR A 54 -3.51 -0.58 -7.30
N LEU A 55 -2.23 -0.86 -7.06
CA LEU A 55 -1.63 -0.94 -5.74
C LEU A 55 -0.52 0.11 -5.65
N ILE A 56 -0.58 0.96 -4.64
CA ILE A 56 0.49 1.92 -4.33
C ILE A 56 1.07 1.49 -3.00
N ASN A 57 2.31 1.00 -3.02
CA ASN A 57 3.05 0.73 -1.79
C ASN A 57 3.83 1.99 -1.41
N ILE A 58 3.72 2.41 -0.15
CA ILE A 58 4.39 3.59 0.36
C ILE A 58 5.25 3.17 1.52
N ASP A 59 6.56 3.13 1.27
CA ASP A 59 7.57 2.90 2.28
C ASP A 59 8.38 4.19 2.45
N ILE A 60 8.22 4.85 3.61
CA ILE A 60 8.87 6.12 3.92
C ILE A 60 9.81 5.89 5.10
N MET A 61 11.09 5.72 4.80
CA MET A 61 12.18 5.77 5.76
C MET A 61 12.83 7.15 5.77
N GLY A 62 12.61 7.93 6.83
CA GLY A 62 13.37 9.15 7.12
C GLY A 62 12.97 10.40 6.33
N ASP A 63 13.76 11.46 6.56
CA ASP A 63 13.67 12.74 5.88
C ASP A 63 13.87 12.54 4.37
N ALA A 64 12.91 12.99 3.55
CA ALA A 64 12.93 12.92 2.10
C ALA A 64 14.01 13.79 1.42
N GLN A 65 15.06 14.17 2.16
CA GLN A 65 16.25 14.90 1.71
C GLN A 65 16.85 14.35 0.40
N ASN A 66 16.86 13.03 0.21
CA ASN A 66 17.43 12.38 -0.99
C ASN A 66 16.43 12.24 -2.15
N GLY A 67 15.22 12.78 -2.00
CA GLY A 67 14.17 12.73 -3.01
C GLY A 67 13.23 11.53 -2.86
N ILE A 68 12.22 11.47 -3.74
CA ILE A 68 11.22 10.41 -3.78
C ILE A 68 11.59 9.44 -4.90
N THR A 69 11.80 8.17 -4.57
CA THR A 69 12.01 7.11 -5.55
C THR A 69 10.66 6.54 -5.97
N VAL A 70 10.34 6.63 -7.26
CA VAL A 70 9.15 5.98 -7.83
C VAL A 70 9.61 4.79 -8.66
N VAL A 71 9.21 3.59 -8.23
CA VAL A 71 9.42 2.36 -8.99
C VAL A 71 8.09 1.91 -9.59
N ASN A 72 8.10 1.55 -10.87
CA ASN A 72 6.96 0.87 -11.49
C ASN A 72 7.18 -0.65 -11.34
N GLY A 73 6.18 -1.37 -10.84
CA GLY A 73 6.22 -2.82 -10.75
C GLY A 73 5.69 -3.46 -12.01
N GLU A 74 6.47 -4.31 -12.68
CA GLU A 74 5.94 -5.20 -13.71
C GLU A 74 5.21 -6.38 -13.07
N VAL A 75 4.09 -6.79 -13.66
CA VAL A 75 3.38 -8.00 -13.26
C VAL A 75 4.28 -9.21 -13.52
N TYR A 76 4.80 -9.82 -12.46
CA TYR A 76 5.56 -11.07 -12.56
C TYR A 76 4.61 -12.18 -13.01
N LYS A 77 4.55 -12.44 -14.31
CA LYS A 77 3.88 -13.64 -14.84
C LYS A 77 4.75 -14.82 -14.47
N LYS A 78 4.27 -15.67 -13.56
CA LYS A 78 4.89 -16.95 -13.26
C LYS A 78 4.96 -17.73 -14.59
N CYS A 79 6.17 -17.89 -15.14
CA CYS A 79 6.38 -18.77 -16.27
C CYS A 79 6.08 -20.20 -15.79
N PHE A 80 5.15 -20.86 -16.47
CA PHE A 80 5.00 -22.31 -16.43
C PHE A 80 5.99 -22.92 -17.42
#